data_AF-A0A1B6D7U8-F1
#
_entry.id   AF-A0A1B6D7U8-F1
#
_cell.length_a   1.000
_cell.length_b   1.000
_cell.length_c   1.000
_cell.angle_alpha   90.00
_cell.angle_beta   90.00
_cell.angle_gamma   90.00
#
_symmetry.space_group_name_H-M   'P 1'
#
loop_
_entity.id
_entity.type
_entity.pdbx_description
1 polymer ?
#
loop_
_entity_poly.entity_id
_entity_poly.type
_entity_poly.pdbx_seq_one_letter_code
_entity_poly.pdbx_strand_id
1 'polypeptide(L)'
;LELRVEDERKALLHYERAKVVIRYSAPSQMMYEAEDSSSDQNTKMNKNLNINGTVDIRRSTRRRRTPGEKMATFMVSSSFTLRDLKCKIMESWGVAPFDQHLTTVEGKPLDGDNSTLGSLGIYPDEILLLQ
;
A
#
# COMPACT_ATOMS: atom_id res chain seq x y z
N LEU A 1 -11.24 32.38 -8.54
CA LEU A 1 -10.26 31.32 -8.89
C LEU A 1 -10.50 30.08 -8.05
N GLU A 2 -10.62 30.21 -6.72
CA GLU A 2 -10.89 29.07 -5.81
C GLU A 2 -12.19 28.30 -6.13
N LEU A 3 -13.30 29.00 -6.40
CA LEU A 3 -14.57 28.35 -6.79
C LEU A 3 -14.44 27.41 -8.00
N ARG A 4 -13.63 27.79 -9.00
CA ARG A 4 -13.47 26.97 -10.22
C ARG A 4 -12.65 25.71 -9.95
N VAL A 5 -11.63 25.82 -9.10
CA VAL A 5 -10.80 24.69 -8.68
C VAL A 5 -11.63 23.69 -7.88
N GLU A 6 -12.54 24.17 -7.04
CA GLU A 6 -13.37 23.32 -6.20
C GLU A 6 -14.43 22.54 -6.99
N ASP A 7 -15.01 23.17 -8.02
CA ASP A 7 -15.91 22.50 -8.96
C ASP A 7 -15.18 21.43 -9.80
N GLU A 8 -13.97 21.73 -10.27
CA GLU A 8 -13.12 20.76 -10.97
C GLU A 8 -12.79 19.54 -10.09
N ARG A 9 -12.49 19.77 -8.79
CA ARG A 9 -12.25 18.67 -7.83
C ARG A 9 -13.52 17.86 -7.60
N LYS A 10 -14.68 18.49 -7.40
CA LYS A 10 -15.95 17.78 -7.23
C LYS A 10 -16.32 16.93 -8.46
N ALA A 11 -16.02 17.41 -9.67
CA ALA A 11 -16.26 16.65 -10.88
C ALA A 11 -15.43 15.35 -10.93
N LEU A 12 -14.21 15.36 -10.40
CA LEU A 12 -13.34 14.17 -10.33
C LEU A 12 -13.83 13.10 -9.34
N LEU A 13 -14.76 13.45 -8.44
CA LEU A 13 -15.40 12.47 -7.55
C LEU A 13 -16.46 11.63 -8.26
N HIS A 14 -16.83 11.98 -9.50
CA HIS A 14 -17.73 11.19 -10.34
C HIS A 14 -16.93 10.38 -11.37
N TYR A 15 -16.54 9.17 -10.99
CA TYR A 15 -15.88 8.21 -11.87
C TYR A 15 -16.66 6.90 -11.95
N GLU A 16 -16.73 6.32 -13.14
CA GLU A 16 -17.35 5.01 -13.35
C GLU A 16 -16.34 3.87 -13.16
N ARG A 17 -15.08 4.11 -13.54
CA ARG A 17 -14.02 3.12 -13.45
C ARG A 17 -12.70 3.80 -13.18
N ALA A 18 -12.24 3.69 -11.95
CA ALA A 18 -10.97 4.21 -11.49
C ALA A 18 -10.16 3.15 -10.77
N LYS A 19 -8.85 3.40 -10.73
CA LYS A 19 -7.92 2.60 -9.97
C LYS A 19 -7.74 3.23 -8.59
N VAL A 20 -7.81 2.43 -7.53
CA VAL A 20 -7.38 2.83 -6.19
C VAL A 20 -6.30 1.88 -5.72
N VAL A 21 -5.29 2.42 -5.05
CA VAL A 21 -4.15 1.66 -4.54
C VAL A 21 -4.31 1.51 -3.03
N ILE A 22 -4.28 0.29 -2.53
CA ILE A 22 -4.19 0.04 -1.08
C ILE A 22 -2.76 -0.38 -0.76
N ARG A 23 -2.12 0.33 0.17
CA ARG A 23 -0.83 -0.04 0.75
C ARG A 23 -1.06 -0.53 2.17
N TYR A 24 -0.66 -1.76 2.44
CA TYR A 24 -0.58 -2.27 3.81
C TYR A 24 0.69 -1.74 4.47
N SER A 25 0.52 -1.00 5.56
CA SER A 25 1.61 -0.70 6.47
C SER A 25 1.56 -1.73 7.59
N ALA A 26 2.42 -2.75 7.53
CA ALA A 26 2.59 -3.62 8.70
C ALA A 26 2.92 -2.73 9.90
N PRO A 27 2.24 -2.86 11.05
CA PRO A 27 2.73 -2.24 12.26
C PRO A 27 4.18 -2.70 12.41
N SER A 28 5.10 -1.76 12.64
CA SER A 28 6.55 -1.97 12.52
C SER A 28 7.12 -2.97 13.53
N GLN A 29 6.29 -3.79 14.18
CA GLN A 29 6.66 -4.72 15.22
C GLN A 29 5.70 -5.91 15.28
N MET A 30 5.59 -6.67 14.19
CA MET A 30 5.16 -8.06 14.27
C MET A 30 6.17 -8.90 13.47
N MET A 31 7.31 -9.13 14.13
CA MET A 31 8.16 -10.27 13.82
C MET A 31 7.29 -11.52 14.08
N TYR A 32 6.78 -12.14 13.02
CA TYR A 32 6.44 -13.55 13.11
C TYR A 32 7.77 -14.28 13.26
N GLU A 33 8.01 -14.88 14.44
CA GLU A 33 9.03 -15.91 14.56
C GLU A 33 8.64 -17.03 13.60
N ALA A 34 9.33 -17.09 12.47
CA ALA A 34 9.39 -18.32 11.70
C ALA A 34 10.21 -19.29 12.56
N GLU A 35 9.53 -20.24 13.21
CA GLU A 35 10.13 -21.42 13.81
C GLU A 35 10.86 -22.19 12.69
N ASP A 36 12.13 -21.83 12.45
CA ASP A 36 13.00 -22.49 11.50
C ASP A 36 13.47 -23.82 12.09
N SER A 37 12.76 -24.89 11.74
CA SER A 37 13.26 -26.24 11.94
C SER A 37 14.38 -26.52 10.94
N SER A 38 15.57 -26.69 11.51
CA SER A 38 16.67 -27.57 11.08
C SER A 38 17.64 -27.09 9.99
N SER A 39 18.83 -26.73 10.50
CA SER A 39 20.17 -27.21 10.12
C SER A 39 20.71 -26.89 8.72
N ASP A 40 21.74 -26.04 8.68
CA ASP A 40 22.97 -26.38 7.97
C ASP A 40 24.23 -25.68 8.54
N GLN A 41 25.15 -26.52 9.01
CA GLN A 41 26.51 -26.17 9.42
C GLN A 41 27.39 -26.05 8.17
N ASN A 42 27.79 -24.83 7.78
CA ASN A 42 29.04 -24.64 7.03
C ASN A 42 29.58 -23.21 7.07
N THR A 43 30.25 -22.83 8.15
CA THR A 43 31.12 -21.64 8.14
C THR A 43 32.41 -21.97 7.37
N LYS A 44 32.41 -21.73 6.05
CA LYS A 44 33.65 -21.69 5.26
C LYS A 44 34.06 -20.24 5.02
N MET A 45 35.10 -19.84 5.75
CA MET A 45 35.86 -18.62 5.52
C MET A 45 36.32 -18.55 4.06
N ASN A 46 36.10 -17.42 3.40
CA ASN A 46 36.91 -17.02 2.26
C ASN A 46 37.33 -15.56 2.45
N LYS A 47 38.56 -15.39 2.93
CA LYS A 47 39.30 -14.14 2.87
C LYS A 47 40.03 -14.15 1.52
N ASN A 48 39.77 -13.16 0.67
CA ASN A 48 40.83 -12.55 -0.14
C ASN A 48 40.36 -11.22 -0.74
N LEU A 49 41.06 -10.16 -0.33
CA LEU A 49 40.99 -8.82 -0.88
C LEU A 49 41.64 -8.80 -2.28
N ASN A 50 41.13 -7.98 -3.19
CA ASN A 50 42.00 -7.37 -4.20
C ASN A 50 41.61 -5.91 -4.43
N ILE A 51 42.54 -5.04 -4.04
CA ILE A 51 42.50 -3.59 -4.12
C ILE A 51 43.08 -3.25 -5.50
N ASN A 52 42.31 -2.63 -6.38
CA ASN A 52 42.80 -1.90 -7.56
C ASN A 52 41.73 -0.92 -8.07
N GLY A 53 41.72 0.28 -7.50
CA GLY A 53 42.00 1.48 -8.30
C GLY A 53 41.02 1.99 -9.37
N THR A 54 39.76 1.55 -9.48
CA THR A 54 38.72 2.39 -10.11
C THR A 54 37.45 2.33 -9.28
N VAL A 55 37.07 3.47 -8.73
CA VAL A 55 35.82 3.66 -7.98
C VAL A 55 34.67 3.74 -9.00
N ASP A 56 34.44 2.64 -9.73
CA ASP A 56 33.16 2.43 -10.41
C ASP A 56 32.15 2.01 -9.36
N ILE A 57 31.73 3.00 -8.57
CA ILE A 57 30.53 2.90 -7.77
C ILE A 57 29.38 2.75 -8.77
N ARG A 58 29.10 1.50 -9.16
CA ARG A 58 27.79 1.09 -9.67
C ARG A 58 26.82 1.23 -8.51
N ARG A 59 26.46 2.47 -8.17
CA ARG A 59 25.32 2.80 -7.33
C ARG A 59 24.11 2.28 -8.09
N SER A 60 23.71 1.05 -7.76
CA SER A 60 22.36 0.61 -8.03
C SER A 60 21.45 1.55 -7.24
N THR A 61 20.93 2.59 -7.89
CA THR A 61 19.85 3.43 -7.35
C THR A 61 18.51 2.69 -7.38
N ARG A 62 18.55 1.36 -7.29
CA ARG A 62 17.33 0.58 -7.09
C ARG A 62 16.83 0.93 -5.70
N ARG A 63 15.76 1.74 -5.63
CA ARG A 63 14.99 1.95 -4.39
C ARG A 63 14.78 0.57 -3.78
N ARG A 64 15.44 0.32 -2.65
CA ARG A 64 15.18 -0.85 -1.84
C ARG A 64 13.73 -0.71 -1.40
N ARG A 65 12.81 -1.42 -2.06
CA ARG A 65 11.48 -1.61 -1.50
C ARG A 65 11.69 -2.30 -0.16
N THR A 66 11.20 -1.69 0.91
CA THR A 66 11.30 -2.26 2.24
C THR A 66 10.66 -3.66 2.17
N PRO A 67 11.38 -4.73 2.55
CA PRO A 67 10.79 -6.06 2.64
C PRO A 67 9.54 -5.98 3.54
N GLY A 68 8.37 -6.34 3.01
CA GLY A 68 7.10 -6.27 3.73
C GLY A 68 6.04 -5.30 3.16
N GLU A 69 6.38 -4.45 2.19
CA GLU A 69 5.38 -3.56 1.55
C GLU A 69 4.44 -4.38 0.65
N LYS A 70 3.23 -4.67 1.12
CA LYS A 70 2.14 -5.25 0.31
C LYS A 70 1.29 -4.11 -0.26
N MET A 71 1.19 -4.05 -1.57
CA MET A 71 0.37 -3.06 -2.28
C MET A 71 -0.53 -3.78 -3.27
N ALA A 72 -1.81 -3.46 -3.26
CA ALA A 72 -2.81 -4.00 -4.17
C ALA A 72 -3.51 -2.86 -4.91
N THR A 73 -3.96 -3.18 -6.11
CA THR A 73 -4.66 -2.25 -6.99
C THR A 73 -6.08 -2.78 -7.21
N PHE A 74 -7.08 -1.95 -6.94
CA PHE A 74 -8.48 -2.31 -7.13
C PHE A 74 -9.13 -1.38 -8.15
N MET A 75 -9.95 -1.98 -9.03
CA MET A 75 -10.83 -1.24 -9.92
C MET A 75 -12.15 -0.97 -9.18
N VAL A 76 -12.51 0.30 -9.06
CA VAL A 76 -13.67 0.80 -8.30
C VAL A 76 -14.39 1.91 -9.06
N SER A 77 -15.64 2.19 -8.65
CA SER A 77 -16.44 3.32 -9.13
C SER A 77 -16.70 4.30 -7.97
N SER A 78 -17.13 5.51 -8.31
CA SER A 78 -17.50 6.53 -7.32
C SER A 78 -18.71 6.14 -6.49
N SER A 79 -19.60 5.31 -7.06
CA SER A 79 -20.77 4.73 -6.41
C SER A 79 -20.46 3.53 -5.51
N PHE A 80 -19.23 3.02 -5.56
CA PHE A 80 -18.81 1.88 -4.76
C PHE A 80 -18.82 2.26 -3.28
N THR A 81 -19.34 1.39 -2.43
CA THR A 81 -19.36 1.66 -0.99
C THR A 81 -18.03 1.29 -0.34
N LEU A 82 -17.74 1.88 0.82
CA LEU A 82 -16.59 1.49 1.62
C LEU A 82 -16.66 0.00 2.00
N ARG A 83 -17.85 -0.51 2.30
CA ARG A 83 -18.08 -1.93 2.56
C ARG A 83 -17.66 -2.81 1.38
N ASP A 84 -18.06 -2.45 0.16
CA ASP A 84 -17.71 -3.24 -1.02
C ASP A 84 -16.19 -3.26 -1.26
N LEU A 85 -15.51 -2.14 -0.97
CA LEU A 85 -14.04 -2.07 -1.01
C LEU A 85 -13.42 -2.98 0.04
N LYS A 86 -13.93 -2.95 1.27
CA LYS A 86 -13.46 -3.83 2.35
C LYS A 86 -13.64 -5.32 2.02
N CYS A 87 -14.76 -5.68 1.38
CA CYS A 87 -14.98 -7.03 0.88
C CYS A 87 -13.94 -7.43 -0.17
N LYS A 88 -13.64 -6.58 -1.16
CA LYS A 88 -12.59 -6.86 -2.16
C LYS A 88 -11.20 -7.02 -1.54
N ILE A 89 -10.90 -6.20 -0.53
CA ILE A 89 -9.65 -6.29 0.22
C ILE A 89 -9.60 -7.62 0.98
N MET A 90 -10.69 -8.01 1.65
CA MET A 90 -10.81 -9.31 2.32
C MET A 90 -10.56 -10.47 1.35
N GLU A 91 -11.16 -10.45 0.16
CA GLU A 91 -10.96 -11.50 -0.86
C GLU A 91 -9.50 -11.58 -1.33
N SER A 92 -8.81 -10.44 -1.44
CA SER A 92 -7.44 -10.39 -1.97
C SER A 92 -6.35 -10.62 -0.93
N TRP A 93 -6.57 -10.20 0.31
CA TRP A 93 -5.58 -10.25 1.40
C TRP A 93 -5.97 -11.14 2.57
N GLY A 94 -7.21 -11.64 2.63
CA GLY A 94 -7.69 -12.53 3.68
C GLY A 94 -7.94 -11.84 5.03
N VAL A 95 -8.00 -10.50 5.07
CA VAL A 95 -8.23 -9.73 6.30
C VAL A 95 -9.73 -9.48 6.46
N ALA A 96 -10.30 -9.79 7.64
CA ALA A 96 -11.72 -9.60 7.88
C ALA A 96 -12.13 -8.13 7.72
N PRO A 97 -13.34 -7.78 7.22
CA PRO A 97 -13.73 -6.40 6.93
C PRO A 97 -13.72 -5.47 8.15
N PHE A 98 -13.95 -6.02 9.34
CA PHE A 98 -13.94 -5.27 10.60
C PHE A 98 -12.53 -4.95 11.09
N ASP A 99 -11.52 -5.72 10.66
CA ASP A 99 -10.11 -5.51 11.02
C ASP A 99 -9.41 -4.55 10.06
N GLN A 100 -10.13 -3.93 9.12
CA GLN A 100 -9.57 -3.07 8.09
C GLN A 100 -9.74 -1.59 8.45
N HIS A 101 -8.68 -0.97 8.95
CA HIS A 101 -8.62 0.47 9.20
C HIS A 101 -8.02 1.17 7.98
N LEU A 102 -8.90 1.76 7.15
CA LEU A 102 -8.49 2.49 5.94
C LEU A 102 -8.34 3.98 6.25
N THR A 103 -7.20 4.53 5.87
CA THR A 103 -6.90 5.96 5.98
C THR A 103 -6.39 6.50 4.64
N THR A 104 -6.71 7.76 4.31
CA THR A 104 -6.07 8.44 3.19
C THR A 104 -4.61 8.73 3.52
N VAL A 105 -3.77 9.04 2.51
CA VAL A 105 -2.39 9.48 2.75
C VAL A 105 -2.31 10.76 3.58
N GLU A 106 -3.39 11.56 3.59
CA GLU A 106 -3.53 12.76 4.43
C GLU A 106 -3.83 12.41 5.90
N GLY A 107 -4.05 11.13 6.23
CA GLY A 107 -4.37 10.66 7.58
C GLY A 107 -5.86 10.71 7.94
N LYS A 108 -6.75 10.96 6.97
CA LYS A 108 -8.20 10.96 7.20
C LYS A 108 -8.71 9.52 7.27
N PRO A 109 -9.30 9.08 8.39
CA PRO A 109 -9.92 7.75 8.46
C PRO A 109 -11.17 7.69 7.57
N LEU A 110 -11.35 6.53 6.93
CA LEU A 110 -12.53 6.24 6.13
C LEU A 110 -13.49 5.41 6.97
N ASP A 111 -14.56 6.05 7.38
CA ASP A 111 -15.61 5.45 8.21
C ASP A 111 -16.98 5.50 7.50
N GLY A 112 -17.87 4.61 7.93
CA GLY A 112 -19.22 4.50 7.37
C GLY A 112 -19.25 3.52 6.19
N ASP A 113 -19.58 2.27 6.50
CA ASP A 113 -19.64 1.17 5.52
C ASP A 113 -20.60 1.43 4.34
N ASN A 114 -21.63 2.25 4.57
CA ASN A 114 -22.61 2.63 3.54
C ASN A 114 -22.22 3.90 2.76
N SER A 115 -21.14 4.58 3.13
CA SER A 115 -20.64 5.76 2.44
C SER A 115 -19.97 5.35 1.12
N THR A 116 -20.24 6.10 0.05
CA THR A 116 -19.59 5.85 -1.24
C THR A 116 -18.19 6.46 -1.28
N LEU A 117 -17.32 5.90 -2.12
CA LEU A 117 -15.96 6.42 -2.29
C LEU A 117 -15.95 7.89 -2.76
N GLY A 118 -16.88 8.26 -3.64
CA GLY A 118 -17.06 9.66 -4.06
C GLY A 118 -17.46 10.57 -2.89
N SER A 119 -18.38 10.15 -2.01
CA SER A 119 -18.79 10.94 -0.84
C SER A 119 -17.71 11.04 0.23
N LEU A 120 -16.84 10.04 0.33
CA LEU A 120 -15.69 10.06 1.25
C LEU A 120 -14.55 10.97 0.76
N GLY A 121 -14.64 11.43 -0.49
CA GLY A 121 -13.63 12.28 -1.12
C GLY A 121 -12.46 11.48 -1.70
N ILE A 122 -12.69 10.22 -2.08
CA ILE A 122 -11.66 9.37 -2.70
C ILE A 122 -11.64 9.60 -4.20
N TYR A 123 -10.49 10.00 -4.70
CA TYR A 123 -10.23 10.31 -6.09
C TYR A 123 -9.65 9.12 -6.86
N PRO A 124 -9.74 9.16 -8.20
CA PRO A 124 -9.01 8.22 -9.06
C PRO A 124 -7.50 8.25 -8.79
N ASP A 125 -6.87 7.07 -8.84
CA ASP A 125 -5.44 6.83 -8.61
C ASP A 125 -4.94 7.19 -7.20
N GLU A 126 -5.86 7.41 -6.26
CA GLU A 126 -5.51 7.70 -4.87
C GLU A 126 -4.95 6.47 -4.16
N ILE A 127 -4.06 6.72 -3.19
CA ILE A 127 -3.46 5.72 -2.33
C ILE A 127 -4.18 5.76 -0.98
N LEU A 128 -4.67 4.61 -0.55
CA LEU A 128 -5.18 4.40 0.80
C LEU A 128 -4.21 3.51 1.57
N LEU A 129 -4.11 3.78 2.86
CA LEU A 129 -3.30 3.03 3.80
C LEU A 129 -4.21 2.08 4.57
N LEU A 130 -3.83 0.81 4.61
CA LEU A 130 -4.40 -0.18 5.52
C LEU A 130 -3.44 -0.31 6.71
N GLN A 131 -3.95 0.00 7.91
CA GLN A 131 -3.21 -0.01 9.17
C GLN A 131 -3.66 -1.13 10.10
#